data_AF-A0A1B6C144-F1
#
_entry.id   AF-A0A1B6C144-F1
#
_cell.length_a   1.000
_cell.length_b   1.000
_cell.length_c   1.000
_cell.angle_alpha   90.00
_cell.angle_beta   90.00
_cell.angle_gamma   90.00
#
_symmetry.space_group_name_H-M   'P 1'
#
loop_
_entity.id
_entity.type
_entity.pdbx_description
1 polymer ?
#
loop_
_entity_poly.entity_id
_entity_poly.type
_entity_poly.pdbx_seq_one_letter_code
_entity_poly.pdbx_strand_id
1 'polypeptide(L)'
;IKYLNMQFMLVFFLITITYVSSKTYNQESKNIGNEFKEGIDIIKELAQSYVNEKQNSQNISNESEYNESAEIEKINTQNLDKYLINLGNSLTSRIQKCEGKYGNMILKDLYKYYNSLDEISTLLIHPDDTFYKEGKRIYGLLKEAGGPPHLRIHIDYKTLKEKYKWSDDHQTQDLREVFVETYILWDQCIKFAENERQIYKDLRKGRINEEEISK
;
A
#
# COMPACT_ATOMS: atom_id res chain seq x y z
N ILE A 1 -8.79 -29.16 4.84
CA ILE A 1 -7.77 -28.69 3.85
C ILE A 1 -8.26 -28.81 2.40
N LYS A 2 -8.94 -29.89 1.95
CA LYS A 2 -9.51 -29.96 0.58
C LYS A 2 -10.78 -29.11 0.32
N TYR A 3 -11.52 -28.71 1.35
CA TYR A 3 -12.77 -27.94 1.21
C TYR A 3 -12.58 -26.41 1.10
N LEU A 4 -11.40 -25.88 1.45
CA LEU A 4 -11.09 -24.44 1.33
C LEU A 4 -10.88 -24.01 -0.14
N ASN A 5 -10.47 -24.96 -0.98
CA ASN A 5 -10.27 -24.77 -2.43
C ASN A 5 -11.59 -24.68 -3.22
N MET A 6 -12.75 -25.02 -2.65
CA MET A 6 -14.02 -25.01 -3.37
C MET A 6 -14.77 -23.67 -3.26
N GLN A 7 -14.57 -22.91 -2.17
CA GLN A 7 -15.18 -21.58 -2.01
C GLN A 7 -14.45 -20.48 -2.79
N PHE A 8 -13.12 -20.57 -2.97
CA PHE A 8 -12.36 -19.63 -3.82
C PHE A 8 -12.72 -19.74 -5.31
N MET A 9 -13.09 -20.93 -5.79
CA MET A 9 -13.59 -21.13 -7.16
C MET A 9 -14.98 -20.50 -7.41
N LEU A 10 -15.85 -20.49 -6.39
CA LEU A 10 -17.20 -19.89 -6.46
C LEU A 10 -17.16 -18.36 -6.55
N VAL A 11 -16.21 -17.72 -5.85
CA VAL A 11 -15.96 -16.27 -5.95
C VAL A 11 -15.44 -15.90 -7.34
N PHE A 12 -14.58 -16.72 -7.92
CA PHE A 12 -14.07 -16.54 -9.29
C PHE A 12 -15.16 -16.66 -10.37
N PHE A 13 -16.15 -17.54 -10.17
CA PHE A 13 -17.25 -17.76 -11.10
C PHE A 13 -18.31 -16.64 -11.06
N LEU A 14 -18.57 -16.07 -9.88
CA LEU A 14 -19.49 -14.94 -9.74
C LEU A 14 -18.91 -13.64 -10.33
N ILE A 15 -17.60 -13.41 -10.19
CA ILE A 15 -16.88 -12.29 -10.82
C ILE A 15 -17.03 -12.32 -12.36
N THR A 16 -17.07 -13.51 -12.96
CA THR A 16 -17.17 -13.65 -14.42
C THR A 16 -18.58 -13.40 -14.96
N ILE A 17 -19.65 -13.72 -14.21
CA ILE A 17 -21.04 -13.44 -14.61
C ILE A 17 -21.34 -11.93 -14.55
N THR A 18 -20.79 -11.23 -13.55
CA THR A 18 -20.92 -9.76 -13.42
C THR A 18 -20.17 -9.03 -14.53
N TYR A 19 -19.00 -9.53 -14.92
CA TYR A 19 -18.18 -8.98 -16.01
C TYR A 19 -18.84 -9.11 -17.40
N VAL A 20 -19.61 -10.17 -17.65
CA VAL A 20 -20.28 -10.36 -18.94
C VAL A 20 -21.58 -9.53 -19.05
N SER A 21 -22.26 -9.27 -17.94
CA SER A 21 -23.51 -8.47 -17.90
C SER A 21 -23.27 -6.96 -18.02
N SER A 22 -22.08 -6.46 -17.64
CA SER A 22 -21.71 -5.04 -17.73
C SER A 22 -21.51 -4.55 -19.18
N LYS A 23 -21.46 -5.46 -20.15
CA LYS A 23 -21.21 -5.12 -21.56
C LYS A 23 -22.45 -4.62 -22.29
N THR A 24 -23.61 -4.67 -21.65
CA THR A 24 -24.86 -4.10 -22.17
C THR A 24 -25.26 -2.86 -21.39
N TYR A 25 -24.83 -1.73 -21.95
CA TYR A 25 -25.73 -0.64 -22.32
C TYR A 25 -25.99 0.48 -21.29
N ASN A 26 -25.15 1.51 -21.35
CA ASN A 26 -25.59 2.91 -21.57
C ASN A 26 -26.35 3.67 -20.46
N GLN A 27 -26.20 3.32 -19.18
CA GLN A 27 -26.75 4.09 -18.04
C GLN A 27 -25.67 4.68 -17.11
N GLU A 28 -24.44 4.77 -17.62
CA GLU A 28 -23.18 4.61 -16.89
C GLU A 28 -22.69 5.77 -16.00
N SER A 29 -23.04 7.05 -16.17
CA SER A 29 -22.24 8.10 -15.48
C SER A 29 -22.54 8.35 -13.99
N LYS A 30 -23.68 7.92 -13.45
CA LYS A 30 -24.06 8.14 -12.03
C LYS A 30 -23.82 6.95 -11.10
N ASN A 31 -23.79 5.72 -11.62
CA ASN A 31 -23.50 4.52 -10.83
C ASN A 31 -21.99 4.23 -10.70
N ILE A 32 -21.16 4.72 -11.62
CA ILE A 32 -19.69 4.58 -11.55
C ILE A 32 -19.11 5.15 -10.24
N GLY A 33 -19.68 6.23 -9.71
CA GLY A 33 -19.23 6.81 -8.44
C GLY A 33 -19.52 5.92 -7.23
N ASN A 34 -20.56 5.09 -7.29
CA ASN A 34 -20.93 4.17 -6.21
C ASN A 34 -20.17 2.83 -6.33
N GLU A 35 -19.99 2.31 -7.55
CA GLU A 35 -19.24 1.07 -7.79
C GLU A 35 -17.72 1.25 -7.60
N PHE A 36 -17.17 2.43 -7.90
CA PHE A 36 -15.76 2.76 -7.59
C PHE A 36 -15.54 2.91 -6.07
N LYS A 37 -16.54 3.43 -5.36
CA LYS A 37 -16.53 3.51 -3.90
C LYS A 37 -16.61 2.11 -3.28
N GLU A 38 -17.46 1.24 -3.81
CA GLU A 38 -17.59 -0.16 -3.39
C GLU A 38 -16.30 -0.96 -3.66
N GLY A 39 -15.61 -0.72 -4.78
CA GLY A 39 -14.29 -1.29 -5.05
C GLY A 39 -13.20 -0.82 -4.08
N ILE A 40 -13.20 0.46 -3.71
CA ILE A 40 -12.30 0.98 -2.67
C ILE A 40 -12.64 0.40 -1.30
N ASP A 41 -13.92 0.21 -0.98
CA ASP A 41 -14.37 -0.35 0.29
C ASP A 41 -13.98 -1.83 0.41
N ILE A 42 -14.05 -2.60 -0.68
CA ILE A 42 -13.53 -3.99 -0.74
C ILE A 42 -12.01 -4.02 -0.55
N ILE A 43 -11.26 -3.10 -1.16
CA ILE A 43 -9.80 -3.02 -0.96
C ILE A 43 -9.47 -2.68 0.49
N LYS A 44 -10.23 -1.79 1.12
CA LYS A 44 -10.10 -1.48 2.54
C LYS A 44 -10.43 -2.67 3.43
N GLU A 45 -11.50 -3.42 3.13
CA GLU A 45 -11.85 -4.64 3.87
C GLU A 45 -10.77 -5.72 3.74
N LEU A 46 -10.20 -5.91 2.55
CA LEU A 46 -9.09 -6.85 2.33
C LEU A 46 -7.82 -6.42 3.06
N ALA A 47 -7.49 -5.12 3.04
CA ALA A 47 -6.38 -4.58 3.81
C ALA A 47 -6.59 -4.77 5.32
N GLN A 48 -7.82 -4.53 5.81
CA GLN A 48 -8.19 -4.73 7.21
C GLN A 48 -8.11 -6.21 7.61
N SER A 49 -8.59 -7.13 6.76
CA SER A 49 -8.48 -8.57 6.97
C SER A 49 -7.02 -9.02 7.06
N TYR A 50 -6.15 -8.51 6.19
CA TYR A 50 -4.72 -8.81 6.19
C TYR A 50 -4.02 -8.31 7.47
N VAL A 51 -4.35 -7.09 7.92
CA VAL A 51 -3.84 -6.54 9.19
C VAL A 51 -4.27 -7.41 10.38
N ASN A 52 -5.54 -7.83 10.42
CA ASN A 52 -6.07 -8.70 11.47
C ASN A 52 -5.40 -10.09 11.47
N GLU A 53 -5.09 -10.65 10.30
CA GLU A 53 -4.36 -11.93 10.18
C GLU A 53 -2.90 -11.81 10.64
N LYS A 54 -2.22 -10.69 10.36
CA LYS A 54 -0.87 -10.44 10.88
C LYS A 54 -0.85 -10.22 12.40
N GLN A 55 -1.82 -9.50 12.95
CA GLN A 55 -1.94 -9.30 14.40
C GLN A 55 -2.24 -10.62 15.13
N ASN A 56 -3.08 -11.49 14.55
CA ASN A 56 -3.31 -12.84 15.09
C ASN A 56 -2.07 -13.73 14.99
N SER A 57 -1.19 -13.50 14.00
CA SER A 57 0.08 -14.22 13.86
C SER A 57 1.19 -13.68 14.79
N GLN A 58 1.08 -12.45 15.29
CA GLN A 58 2.04 -11.83 16.22
C GLN A 58 1.74 -12.11 17.70
N ASN A 59 0.63 -12.77 18.05
CA ASN A 59 0.35 -13.26 19.41
C ASN A 59 1.17 -14.50 19.83
N ILE A 60 2.18 -14.89 19.04
CA ILE A 60 3.17 -15.92 19.38
C ILE A 60 4.58 -15.40 19.07
N SER A 61 5.02 -14.34 19.74
CA SER A 61 6.43 -14.10 20.09
C SER A 61 6.55 -12.75 20.80
N ASN A 62 6.36 -12.75 22.12
CA ASN A 62 6.90 -11.69 22.96
C ASN A 62 8.42 -11.91 23.10
N GLU A 63 9.16 -10.80 23.15
CA GLU A 63 10.61 -10.66 23.29
C GLU A 63 11.42 -10.64 21.98
N SER A 64 11.47 -9.46 21.36
CA SER A 64 12.76 -8.88 20.97
C SER A 64 12.73 -7.38 21.21
N GLU A 65 13.43 -6.96 22.25
CA GLU A 65 13.78 -5.59 22.56
C GLU A 65 14.54 -4.97 21.37
N TYR A 66 13.84 -4.18 20.55
CA TYR A 66 14.42 -3.49 19.40
C TYR A 66 15.14 -2.23 19.91
N ASN A 67 16.47 -2.29 20.00
CA ASN A 67 17.36 -1.18 20.32
C ASN A 67 17.41 -0.16 19.14
N GLU A 68 16.33 0.60 18.95
CA GLU A 68 16.15 1.55 17.83
C GLU A 68 16.90 2.89 18.02
N SER A 69 17.50 3.12 19.19
CA SER A 69 18.16 4.39 19.53
C SER A 69 19.60 4.57 19.01
N ALA A 70 20.17 3.58 18.31
CA ALA A 70 21.59 3.60 17.93
C ALA A 70 21.89 3.62 16.42
N GLU A 71 20.89 3.53 15.53
CA GLU A 71 21.17 3.47 14.08
C GLU A 71 20.10 4.18 13.22
N ILE A 72 19.65 5.36 13.65
CA ILE A 72 19.11 6.34 12.69
C ILE A 72 20.33 6.90 11.94
N GLU A 73 20.86 6.07 11.04
CA GLU A 73 21.70 6.49 9.93
C GLU A 73 21.02 7.73 9.31
N LYS A 74 21.77 8.80 9.06
CA LYS A 74 21.23 10.09 8.58
C LYS A 74 20.23 9.87 7.44
N ILE A 75 18.93 9.88 7.75
CA ILE A 75 17.87 9.82 6.74
C ILE A 75 18.09 11.01 5.81
N ASN A 76 18.59 10.74 4.61
CA ASN A 76 18.89 11.78 3.65
C ASN A 76 17.59 12.17 2.92
N THR A 77 16.85 13.08 3.54
CA THR A 77 15.56 13.54 3.01
C THR A 77 15.68 14.50 1.83
N GLN A 78 16.90 14.86 1.41
CA GLN A 78 17.11 15.82 0.33
C GLN A 78 16.54 15.27 -0.98
N ASN A 79 15.49 15.93 -1.48
CA ASN A 79 14.76 15.58 -2.70
C ASN A 79 14.04 14.22 -2.66
N LEU A 80 13.78 13.66 -1.47
CA LEU A 80 13.05 12.40 -1.34
C LEU A 80 11.64 12.49 -1.97
N ASP A 81 10.99 13.64 -1.85
CA ASP A 81 9.71 13.97 -2.50
C ASP A 81 9.81 13.85 -4.04
N LYS A 82 10.76 14.54 -4.67
CA LYS A 82 10.98 14.49 -6.13
C LYS A 82 11.35 13.08 -6.59
N TYR A 83 12.19 12.39 -5.82
CA TYR A 83 12.58 11.01 -6.11
C TYR A 83 11.35 10.09 -6.14
N LEU A 84 10.52 10.12 -5.11
CA LEU A 84 9.30 9.30 -5.03
C LEU A 84 8.30 9.65 -6.13
N ILE A 85 8.07 10.93 -6.41
CA ILE A 85 7.17 11.35 -7.51
C ILE A 85 7.67 10.79 -8.85
N ASN A 86 8.96 10.96 -9.15
CA ASN A 86 9.55 10.48 -10.41
C ASN A 86 9.56 8.96 -10.51
N LEU A 87 9.90 8.27 -9.42
CA LEU A 87 9.90 6.82 -9.33
C LEU A 87 8.48 6.26 -9.53
N GLY A 88 7.50 6.84 -8.86
CA GLY A 88 6.10 6.47 -9.00
C GLY A 88 5.58 6.66 -10.43
N ASN A 89 5.90 7.78 -11.08
CA ASN A 89 5.51 8.04 -12.47
C ASN A 89 6.19 7.05 -13.44
N SER A 90 7.46 6.75 -13.22
CA SER A 90 8.21 5.75 -13.99
C SER A 90 7.63 4.34 -13.83
N LEU A 91 7.29 3.95 -12.61
CA LEU A 91 6.61 2.69 -12.31
C LEU A 91 5.26 2.63 -13.02
N THR A 92 4.48 3.70 -12.94
CA THR A 92 3.18 3.82 -13.60
C THR A 92 3.28 3.61 -15.11
N SER A 93 4.20 4.32 -15.78
CA SER A 93 4.41 4.18 -17.24
C SER A 93 4.83 2.76 -17.60
N ARG A 94 5.79 2.18 -16.88
CA ARG A 94 6.29 0.82 -17.17
C ARG A 94 5.23 -0.25 -16.97
N ILE A 95 4.43 -0.15 -15.91
CA ILE A 95 3.35 -1.11 -15.62
C ILE A 95 2.25 -1.00 -16.67
N GLN A 96 1.74 0.21 -16.95
CA GLN A 96 0.62 0.39 -17.88
C GLN A 96 0.99 0.06 -19.32
N LYS A 97 2.17 0.47 -19.76
CA LYS A 97 2.59 0.29 -21.16
C LYS A 97 3.38 -1.00 -21.39
N CYS A 98 3.69 -1.74 -20.31
CA CYS A 98 4.61 -2.87 -20.35
C CYS A 98 5.95 -2.49 -21.03
N GLU A 99 6.43 -1.27 -20.78
CA GLU A 99 7.68 -0.75 -21.35
C GLU A 99 8.90 -1.43 -20.72
N GLY A 100 9.94 -1.63 -21.52
CA GLY A 100 11.23 -2.18 -21.08
C GLY A 100 11.38 -3.69 -21.27
N LYS A 101 12.63 -4.16 -21.18
CA LYS A 101 12.99 -5.57 -21.46
C LYS A 101 12.98 -6.46 -20.21
N TYR A 102 12.96 -5.86 -19.02
CA TYR A 102 13.21 -6.56 -17.76
C TYR A 102 12.13 -6.24 -16.71
N GLY A 103 11.11 -7.09 -16.60
CA GLY A 103 10.06 -6.97 -15.59
C GLY A 103 10.59 -6.96 -14.15
N ASN A 104 11.73 -7.61 -13.89
CA ASN A 104 12.39 -7.62 -12.58
C ASN A 104 12.78 -6.21 -12.09
N MET A 105 12.99 -5.25 -13.00
CA MET A 105 13.26 -3.87 -12.63
C MET A 105 12.03 -3.17 -12.03
N ILE A 106 10.81 -3.59 -12.40
CA ILE A 106 9.57 -3.05 -11.82
C ILE A 106 9.49 -3.44 -10.35
N LEU A 107 9.65 -4.72 -10.04
CA LEU A 107 9.57 -5.21 -8.66
C LEU A 107 10.64 -4.56 -7.77
N LYS A 108 11.88 -4.48 -8.27
CA LYS A 108 12.97 -3.79 -7.56
C LYS A 108 12.63 -2.32 -7.26
N ASP A 109 12.05 -1.62 -8.23
CA ASP A 109 11.73 -0.21 -8.06
C ASP A 109 10.48 0.02 -7.19
N LEU A 110 9.56 -0.94 -7.12
CA LEU A 110 8.46 -0.92 -6.15
C LEU A 110 8.96 -1.09 -4.72
N TYR A 111 9.87 -2.04 -4.47
CA TYR A 111 10.50 -2.16 -3.14
C TYR A 111 11.26 -0.89 -2.74
N LYS A 112 11.97 -0.25 -3.69
CA LYS A 112 12.59 1.06 -3.40
C LYS A 112 11.55 2.11 -3.05
N TYR A 113 10.43 2.15 -3.77
CA TYR A 113 9.35 3.09 -3.46
C TYR A 113 8.82 2.84 -2.05
N TYR A 114 8.51 1.58 -1.74
CA TYR A 114 8.03 1.15 -0.42
C TYR A 114 9.00 1.57 0.68
N ASN A 115 10.29 1.22 0.58
CA ASN A 115 11.30 1.58 1.59
C ASN A 115 11.42 3.09 1.78
N SER A 116 11.41 3.86 0.69
CA SER A 116 11.45 5.33 0.77
C SER A 116 10.16 5.93 1.35
N LEU A 117 9.01 5.27 1.20
CA LEU A 117 7.77 5.66 1.87
C LEU A 117 7.81 5.28 3.36
N ASP A 118 8.48 4.18 3.71
CA ASP A 118 8.65 3.71 5.08
C ASP A 118 9.56 4.65 5.89
N GLU A 119 10.60 5.19 5.25
CA GLU A 119 11.39 6.29 5.80
C GLU A 119 10.51 7.49 6.17
N ILE A 120 9.55 7.87 5.32
CA ILE A 120 8.63 8.98 5.60
C ILE A 120 7.70 8.63 6.77
N SER A 121 7.17 7.40 6.79
CA SER A 121 6.35 6.90 7.90
C SER A 121 7.12 7.00 9.22
N THR A 122 8.38 6.56 9.22
CA THR A 122 9.30 6.64 10.36
C THR A 122 9.50 8.09 10.83
N LEU A 123 9.69 9.03 9.90
CA LEU A 123 9.79 10.46 10.23
C LEU A 123 8.49 11.00 10.87
N LEU A 124 7.32 10.57 10.38
CA LEU A 124 6.01 11.02 10.86
C LEU A 124 5.67 10.52 12.28
N ILE A 125 6.24 9.40 12.71
CA ILE A 125 6.08 8.88 14.08
C ILE A 125 7.24 9.27 15.02
N HIS A 126 8.27 9.93 14.49
CA HIS A 126 9.46 10.27 15.25
C HIS A 126 9.14 11.26 16.40
N PRO A 127 9.68 11.04 17.61
CA PRO A 127 9.36 11.86 18.78
C PRO A 127 9.89 13.30 18.67
N ASP A 128 11.04 13.49 18.04
CA ASP A 128 11.66 14.80 17.78
C ASP A 128 10.86 15.56 16.69
N ASP A 129 10.48 16.79 17.04
CA ASP A 129 9.68 17.70 16.21
C ASP A 129 10.35 18.06 14.88
N THR A 130 11.69 18.04 14.80
CA THR A 130 12.44 18.35 13.58
C THR A 130 12.18 17.29 12.52
N PHE A 131 12.36 16.01 12.87
CA PHE A 131 12.08 14.88 11.98
C PHE A 131 10.61 14.81 11.62
N TYR A 132 9.71 15.04 12.58
CA TYR A 132 8.27 15.10 12.31
C TYR A 132 7.90 16.18 11.30
N LYS A 133 8.42 17.42 11.47
CA LYS A 133 8.18 18.52 10.53
C LYS A 133 8.70 18.19 9.13
N GLU A 134 9.85 17.56 9.04
CA GLU A 134 10.42 17.14 7.76
C GLU A 134 9.59 16.04 7.09
N GLY A 135 9.18 15.01 7.84
CA GLY A 135 8.24 13.99 7.37
C GLY A 135 6.93 14.60 6.88
N LYS A 136 6.36 15.56 7.63
CA LYS A 136 5.16 16.29 7.21
C LYS A 136 5.37 17.11 5.95
N ARG A 137 6.52 17.77 5.79
CA ARG A 137 6.84 18.53 4.58
C ARG A 137 6.85 17.62 3.36
N ILE A 138 7.54 16.49 3.45
CA ILE A 138 7.65 15.52 2.35
C ILE A 138 6.28 14.91 2.03
N TYR A 139 5.56 14.45 3.07
CA TYR A 139 4.19 13.96 2.93
C TYR A 139 3.27 14.97 2.24
N GLY A 140 3.33 16.25 2.65
CA GLY A 140 2.54 17.32 2.05
C GLY A 140 2.79 17.45 0.55
N LEU A 141 4.05 17.43 0.12
CA LEU A 141 4.42 17.48 -1.29
C LEU A 141 3.94 16.25 -2.08
N LEU A 142 4.04 15.06 -1.48
CA LEU A 142 3.50 13.84 -2.10
C LEU A 142 1.98 13.89 -2.22
N LYS A 143 1.29 14.39 -1.19
CA LYS A 143 -0.16 14.57 -1.18
C LYS A 143 -0.60 15.59 -2.23
N GLU A 144 0.11 16.70 -2.38
CA GLU A 144 -0.13 17.70 -3.43
C GLU A 144 0.05 17.11 -4.84
N ALA A 145 0.99 16.17 -5.02
CA ALA A 145 1.13 15.38 -6.25
C ALA A 145 0.04 14.31 -6.43
N GLY A 146 -0.88 14.18 -5.47
CA GLY A 146 -2.00 13.24 -5.46
C GLY A 146 -1.66 11.84 -4.90
N GLY A 147 -0.59 11.72 -4.13
CA GLY A 147 -0.13 10.47 -3.52
C GLY A 147 0.64 9.56 -4.48
N PRO A 148 0.90 8.30 -4.10
CA PRO A 148 1.63 7.34 -4.91
C PRO A 148 0.90 7.05 -6.24
N PRO A 149 1.44 7.46 -7.40
CA PRO A 149 0.70 7.40 -8.66
C PRO A 149 0.46 5.97 -9.15
N HIS A 150 1.38 5.05 -8.83
CA HIS A 150 1.25 3.64 -9.22
C HIS A 150 0.09 2.96 -8.49
N LEU A 151 -0.31 3.40 -7.28
CA LEU A 151 -1.46 2.83 -6.57
C LEU A 151 -2.82 3.18 -7.21
N ARG A 152 -2.85 4.12 -8.17
CA ARG A 152 -4.08 4.59 -8.81
C ARG A 152 -4.37 3.92 -10.15
N ILE A 153 -3.54 2.97 -10.58
CA ILE A 153 -3.70 2.31 -11.86
C ILE A 153 -4.28 0.91 -11.73
N HIS A 154 -5.05 0.52 -12.75
CA HIS A 154 -5.43 -0.87 -12.94
C HIS A 154 -4.25 -1.65 -13.52
N ILE A 155 -3.94 -2.81 -12.92
CA ILE A 155 -2.82 -3.64 -13.33
C ILE A 155 -3.35 -4.91 -13.99
N ASP A 156 -3.02 -5.07 -15.27
CA ASP A 156 -3.23 -6.32 -15.98
C ASP A 156 -2.05 -7.26 -15.76
N TYR A 157 -2.12 -8.02 -14.67
CA TYR A 157 -1.08 -9.00 -14.29
C TYR A 157 -0.86 -10.08 -15.36
N LYS A 158 -1.90 -10.43 -16.13
CA LYS A 158 -1.78 -11.42 -17.21
C LYS A 158 -0.93 -10.85 -18.34
N THR A 159 -1.24 -9.64 -18.78
CA THR A 159 -0.46 -8.95 -19.81
C THR A 159 0.99 -8.74 -19.36
N LEU A 160 1.22 -8.35 -18.10
CA LEU A 160 2.58 -8.23 -17.55
C LEU A 160 3.35 -9.55 -17.59
N LYS A 161 2.72 -10.64 -17.14
CA LYS A 161 3.31 -11.98 -17.15
C LYS A 161 3.71 -12.41 -18.57
N GLU A 162 2.82 -12.21 -19.54
CA GLU A 162 3.06 -12.55 -20.94
C GLU A 162 4.16 -11.68 -21.56
N LYS A 163 4.14 -10.36 -21.33
CA LYS A 163 5.11 -9.42 -21.90
C LYS A 163 6.51 -9.59 -21.33
N TYR A 164 6.62 -9.78 -20.02
CA TYR A 164 7.91 -9.95 -19.35
C TYR A 164 8.38 -11.39 -19.28
N LYS A 165 7.61 -12.34 -19.81
CA LYS A 165 7.91 -13.77 -19.82
C LYS A 165 8.22 -14.30 -18.41
N TRP A 166 7.44 -13.86 -17.43
CA TRP A 166 7.55 -14.36 -16.06
C TRP A 166 7.18 -15.85 -16.04
N SER A 167 8.10 -16.66 -15.52
CA SER A 167 8.07 -18.12 -15.62
C SER A 167 6.98 -18.76 -14.78
N ASP A 168 6.56 -18.09 -13.72
CA ASP A 168 5.65 -18.59 -12.70
C ASP A 168 4.77 -17.43 -12.19
N ASP A 169 3.88 -17.75 -11.24
CA ASP A 169 3.01 -16.76 -10.61
C ASP A 169 3.72 -15.99 -9.48
N HIS A 170 4.96 -16.33 -9.11
CA HIS A 170 5.64 -15.70 -7.99
C HIS A 170 5.88 -14.21 -8.26
N GLN A 171 6.39 -13.83 -9.44
CA GLN A 171 6.64 -12.41 -9.71
C GLN A 171 5.35 -11.59 -9.74
N THR A 172 4.24 -12.18 -10.23
CA THR A 172 2.93 -11.52 -10.17
C THR A 172 2.38 -11.42 -8.76
N GLN A 173 2.66 -12.42 -7.91
CA GLN A 173 2.26 -12.44 -6.51
C GLN A 173 3.06 -11.41 -5.70
N ASP A 174 4.39 -11.39 -5.82
CA ASP A 174 5.26 -10.40 -5.18
C ASP A 174 4.85 -8.98 -5.59
N LEU A 175 4.51 -8.79 -6.87
CA LEU A 175 4.00 -7.50 -7.35
C LEU A 175 2.70 -7.11 -6.64
N ARG A 176 1.76 -8.03 -6.44
CA ARG A 176 0.51 -7.76 -5.71
C ARG A 176 0.79 -7.42 -4.26
N GLU A 177 1.64 -8.18 -3.60
CA GLU A 177 1.98 -8.02 -2.19
C GLU A 177 2.59 -6.64 -1.93
N VAL A 178 3.63 -6.26 -2.67
CA VAL A 178 4.27 -4.94 -2.50
C VAL A 178 3.31 -3.79 -2.78
N PHE A 179 2.38 -3.96 -3.74
CA PHE A 179 1.34 -2.98 -4.00
C PHE A 179 0.40 -2.78 -2.81
N VAL A 180 -0.05 -3.88 -2.19
CA VAL A 180 -0.92 -3.85 -1.01
C VAL A 180 -0.16 -3.25 0.18
N GLU A 181 1.08 -3.67 0.42
CA GLU A 181 1.91 -3.14 1.50
C GLU A 181 2.17 -1.63 1.32
N THR A 182 2.45 -1.18 0.10
CA THR A 182 2.63 0.25 -0.20
C THR A 182 1.34 1.05 0.01
N TYR A 183 0.18 0.46 -0.31
CA TYR A 183 -1.11 1.09 -0.03
C TYR A 183 -1.37 1.26 1.48
N ILE A 184 -1.15 0.19 2.26
CA ILE A 184 -1.31 0.21 3.72
C ILE A 184 -0.38 1.26 4.33
N LEU A 185 0.88 1.29 3.91
CA LEU A 185 1.86 2.25 4.40
C LEU A 185 1.52 3.69 4.04
N TRP A 186 0.95 3.93 2.85
CA TRP A 186 0.45 5.25 2.48
C TRP A 186 -0.73 5.69 3.35
N ASP A 187 -1.67 4.80 3.64
CA ASP A 187 -2.79 5.07 4.57
C ASP A 187 -2.29 5.40 5.98
N GLN A 188 -1.26 4.69 6.47
CA GLN A 188 -0.59 5.01 7.73
C GLN A 188 0.04 6.41 7.70
N CYS A 189 0.76 6.76 6.64
CA CYS A 189 1.31 8.10 6.45
C CYS A 189 0.22 9.19 6.55
N ILE A 190 -0.96 8.95 5.95
CA ILE A 190 -2.11 9.86 6.05
C ILE A 190 -2.53 10.02 7.51
N LYS A 191 -2.74 8.93 8.25
CA LYS A 191 -3.15 8.97 9.66
C LYS A 191 -2.16 9.71 10.55
N PHE A 192 -0.86 9.41 10.43
CA PHE A 192 0.19 10.06 11.20
C PHE A 192 0.33 11.55 10.89
N ALA A 193 0.16 11.93 9.63
CA ALA A 193 0.25 13.32 9.21
C ALA A 193 -1.01 14.12 9.56
N GLU A 194 -2.20 13.55 9.42
CA GLU A 194 -3.44 14.34 9.44
C GLU A 194 -4.07 14.50 10.82
N ASN A 195 -4.06 13.51 11.72
CA ASN A 195 -4.79 13.65 12.98
C ASN A 195 -4.24 12.92 14.23
N GLU A 196 -3.19 12.09 14.13
CA GLU A 196 -2.96 11.11 15.21
C GLU A 196 -1.63 11.25 15.97
N ARG A 197 -0.81 12.28 15.72
CA ARG A 197 0.50 12.42 16.40
C ARG A 197 0.39 12.36 17.93
N GLN A 198 -0.63 13.01 18.51
CA GLN A 198 -0.80 13.07 19.95
C GLN A 198 -1.29 11.71 20.50
N ILE A 199 -2.23 11.06 19.80
CA ILE A 199 -2.73 9.73 20.13
C ILE A 199 -1.60 8.69 20.08
N TYR A 200 -0.76 8.71 19.04
CA TYR A 200 0.40 7.81 18.97
C TYR A 200 1.49 8.14 20.00
N LYS A 201 1.73 9.42 20.29
CA LYS A 201 2.64 9.81 21.39
C LYS A 201 2.13 9.33 22.75
N ASP A 202 0.82 9.32 22.95
CA ASP A 202 0.20 8.90 24.20
C ASP A 202 0.08 7.36 24.28
N LEU A 203 -0.25 6.65 23.20
CA LEU A 203 -0.15 5.18 23.06
C LEU A 203 1.27 4.68 23.34
N ARG A 204 2.28 5.26 22.69
CA ARG A 204 3.70 4.88 22.85
C ARG A 204 4.21 5.12 24.27
N LYS A 205 3.60 6.06 24.99
CA LYS A 205 3.90 6.34 26.40
C LYS A 205 3.03 5.54 27.37
N GLY A 206 2.18 4.63 26.88
CA GLY A 206 1.25 3.84 27.68
C GLY A 206 0.19 4.67 28.41
N ARG A 207 -0.16 5.84 27.87
CA ARG A 207 -1.13 6.78 28.50
C ARG A 207 -2.57 6.56 28.04
N ILE A 208 -2.76 5.81 26.96
CA ILE A 208 -4.05 5.41 26.40
C ILE A 208 -3.87 4.01 25.81
N ASN A 209 -4.94 3.21 25.86
CA ASN A 209 -4.93 1.81 25.43
C ASN A 209 -5.52 1.73 24.01
N GLU A 210 -5.10 0.75 23.18
CA GLU A 210 -5.62 0.59 21.80
C GLU A 210 -7.16 0.48 21.74
N GLU A 211 -7.79 -0.06 22.79
CA GLU A 211 -9.25 -0.17 22.94
C GLU A 211 -9.97 1.18 23.09
N GLU A 212 -9.29 2.23 23.54
CA GLU A 212 -9.89 3.56 23.75
C GLU A 212 -10.01 4.38 22.46
N ILE A 213 -9.30 3.99 21.39
CA ILE A 213 -9.25 4.71 20.12
C ILE A 213 -10.37 4.25 19.16
N SER A 214 -10.95 3.05 19.38
CA SER A 214 -12.03 2.49 18.56
C SER A 214 -13.46 2.86 19.01
N LYS A 215 -13.63 3.89 19.85
CA LYS A 215 -14.94 4.42 20.28
C LYS A 215 -15.21 5.79 19.69
#